data_AF-A0A929ZUW4-F1
#
_entry.id   AF-A0A929ZUW4-F1
#
_cell.length_a   1.000
_cell.length_b   1.000
_cell.length_c   1.000
_cell.angle_alpha   90.00
_cell.angle_beta   90.00
_cell.angle_gamma   90.00
#
_symmetry.space_group_name_H-M   'P 1'
#
loop_
_entity.id
_entity.type
_entity.pdbx_description
1 polymer ?
#
loop_
_entity_poly.entity_id
_entity_poly.type
_entity_poly.pdbx_seq_one_letter_code
_entity_poly.pdbx_strand_id
1 'polypeptide(L)'
;MNAQKYNPDVLTCLANLSNDEVFTPPDVANRMLDTLPNELWSNPEAKFLDPFCKSGVFLREIAKRLLKGLESQIPDLQERIDHIMHHQLYGIGITELTAYLSRRSLYCSTRADGKHSVTKFPDESGNIYFEEIAHTWGKERKCIYCGVSSENFGEEKREGLSQHAYAF
;
A
#
# COMPACT_ATOMS: atom_id res chain seq x y z
N MET A 1 4.16 2.15 -40.98
CA MET A 1 4.23 1.30 -39.76
C MET A 1 3.70 2.14 -38.61
N ASN A 2 2.50 1.83 -38.12
CA ASN A 2 1.95 2.53 -36.96
C ASN A 2 2.76 2.10 -35.73
N ALA A 3 3.62 2.98 -35.23
CA ALA A 3 4.20 2.81 -33.91
C ALA A 3 3.02 2.84 -32.91
N GLN A 4 2.63 1.66 -32.45
CA GLN A 4 1.71 1.51 -31.32
C GLN A 4 2.33 2.33 -30.18
N LYS A 5 1.63 3.38 -29.76
CA LYS A 5 2.12 4.34 -28.75
C LYS A 5 2.26 3.58 -27.43
N TYR A 6 3.43 2.99 -27.19
CA TYR A 6 3.73 2.25 -25.96
C TYR A 6 3.70 3.26 -24.81
N ASN A 7 2.65 3.19 -24.00
CA ASN A 7 2.49 4.00 -22.81
C ASN A 7 2.70 3.10 -21.59
N PRO A 8 3.95 2.94 -21.11
CA PRO A 8 4.24 2.06 -19.98
C PRO A 8 3.51 2.52 -18.72
N ASP A 9 3.08 1.58 -17.87
CA ASP A 9 2.54 1.91 -16.55
C ASP A 9 3.57 2.73 -15.77
N VAL A 10 3.13 3.82 -15.15
CA VAL A 10 4.02 4.70 -14.37
C VAL A 10 4.76 3.93 -13.28
N LEU A 11 4.16 2.89 -12.70
CA LEU A 11 4.81 2.03 -11.70
C LEU A 11 5.93 1.18 -12.31
N THR A 12 5.79 0.77 -13.59
CA THR A 12 6.88 0.12 -14.33
C THR A 12 8.01 1.10 -14.60
N CYS A 13 7.71 2.38 -14.87
CA CYS A 13 8.73 3.41 -15.02
C CYS A 13 9.46 3.69 -13.69
N LEU A 14 8.72 3.81 -12.59
CA LEU A 14 9.27 4.04 -11.24
C LEU A 14 10.16 2.87 -10.77
N ALA A 15 9.76 1.62 -11.04
CA ALA A 15 10.55 0.44 -10.70
C ALA A 15 11.94 0.41 -11.39
N ASN A 16 12.09 1.13 -12.50
CA ASN A 16 13.35 1.21 -13.26
C ASN A 16 14.21 2.43 -12.89
N LEU A 17 13.76 3.30 -11.98
CA LEU A 17 14.58 4.41 -11.49
C LEU A 17 15.54 3.90 -10.40
N SER A 18 16.80 4.33 -10.44
CA SER A 18 17.81 4.01 -9.43
C SER A 18 17.54 4.78 -8.14
N ASN A 19 16.62 4.26 -7.32
CA ASN A 19 16.32 4.75 -5.97
C ASN A 19 16.45 3.59 -4.96
N ASP A 20 16.67 3.90 -3.68
CA ASP A 20 16.67 2.89 -2.60
C ASP A 20 15.30 2.22 -2.39
N GLU A 21 14.23 2.77 -3.01
CA GLU A 21 12.90 2.17 -3.03
C GLU A 21 12.72 1.22 -4.23
N VAL A 22 12.68 -0.08 -3.96
CA VAL A 22 12.36 -1.11 -4.97
C VAL A 22 10.84 -1.24 -5.09
N PHE A 23 10.28 -0.79 -6.21
CA PHE A 23 8.85 -0.95 -6.52
C PHE A 23 8.60 -2.26 -7.25
N THR A 24 7.58 -3.00 -6.82
CA THR A 24 7.16 -4.24 -7.50
C THR A 24 6.46 -3.89 -8.80
N PRO A 25 6.91 -4.40 -9.96
CA PRO A 25 6.21 -4.22 -11.23
C PRO A 25 4.79 -4.83 -11.19
N PRO A 26 3.80 -4.24 -11.89
CA PRO A 26 2.42 -4.76 -11.88
C PRO A 26 2.27 -6.21 -12.33
N ASP A 27 3.09 -6.68 -13.27
CA ASP A 27 3.09 -8.06 -13.75
C ASP A 27 3.58 -9.05 -12.69
N VAL A 28 4.61 -8.67 -11.92
CA VAL A 28 5.10 -9.46 -10.79
C VAL A 28 4.06 -9.52 -9.68
N ALA A 29 3.45 -8.37 -9.33
CA ALA A 29 2.38 -8.32 -8.34
C ALA A 29 1.20 -9.22 -8.75
N ASN A 30 0.79 -9.17 -10.02
CA ASN A 30 -0.28 -10.01 -10.52
C ASN A 30 0.08 -11.50 -10.46
N ARG A 31 1.29 -11.90 -10.87
CA ARG A 31 1.75 -13.31 -10.75
C ARG A 31 1.72 -13.83 -9.32
N MET A 32 2.03 -13.00 -8.34
CA MET A 32 1.93 -13.37 -6.92
C MET A 32 0.47 -13.48 -6.46
N LEU A 33 -0.39 -12.55 -6.87
CA LEU A 33 -1.81 -12.59 -6.51
C LEU A 33 -2.52 -13.79 -7.18
N ASP A 34 -2.06 -14.23 -8.35
CA ASP A 34 -2.58 -15.41 -9.04
C ASP A 34 -2.28 -16.73 -8.31
N THR A 35 -1.39 -16.74 -7.31
CA THR A 35 -1.16 -17.92 -6.45
C THR A 35 -2.17 -18.05 -5.32
N LEU A 36 -2.99 -17.03 -5.07
CA LEU A 36 -4.00 -17.04 -4.01
C LEU A 36 -5.29 -17.76 -4.48
N PRO A 37 -6.08 -18.32 -3.55
CA PRO A 37 -7.36 -18.97 -3.88
C PRO A 37 -8.32 -18.01 -4.59
N ASN A 38 -8.93 -18.46 -5.69
CA ASN A 38 -9.80 -17.61 -6.52
C ASN A 38 -11.07 -17.16 -5.80
N GLU A 39 -11.52 -17.93 -4.82
CA GLU A 39 -12.73 -17.65 -4.02
C GLU A 39 -12.60 -16.33 -3.25
N LEU A 40 -11.38 -15.90 -2.94
CA LEU A 40 -11.11 -14.62 -2.28
C LEU A 40 -11.64 -13.42 -3.09
N TRP A 41 -11.56 -13.50 -4.42
CA TRP A 41 -11.95 -12.37 -5.30
C TRP A 41 -13.46 -12.16 -5.38
N SER A 42 -14.25 -13.14 -4.94
CA SER A 42 -15.71 -13.09 -4.86
C SER A 42 -16.22 -13.15 -3.42
N ASN A 43 -15.36 -13.01 -2.42
CA ASN A 43 -15.76 -12.99 -1.02
C ASN A 43 -15.86 -11.54 -0.50
N PRO A 44 -17.07 -11.01 -0.19
CA PRO A 44 -17.21 -9.65 0.33
C PRO A 44 -16.59 -9.47 1.73
N GLU A 45 -16.36 -10.55 2.48
CA GLU A 45 -15.77 -10.52 3.83
C GLU A 45 -14.25 -10.70 3.83
N ALA A 46 -13.62 -10.93 2.67
CA ALA A 46 -12.16 -11.06 2.59
C ALA A 46 -11.48 -9.73 2.93
N LYS A 47 -10.43 -9.78 3.75
CA LYS A 47 -9.62 -8.63 4.14
C LYS A 47 -8.15 -8.86 3.76
N PHE A 48 -7.54 -7.82 3.21
CA PHE A 48 -6.17 -7.84 2.71
C PHE A 48 -5.37 -6.74 3.40
N LEU A 49 -4.17 -7.11 3.86
CA LEU A 49 -3.21 -6.19 4.44
C LEU A 49 -1.93 -6.25 3.62
N ASP A 50 -1.47 -5.09 3.14
CA ASP A 50 -0.12 -4.90 2.64
C ASP A 50 0.71 -4.11 3.67
N PRO A 51 1.50 -4.78 4.53
CA PRO A 51 2.22 -4.13 5.62
C PRO A 51 3.40 -3.25 5.14
N PHE A 52 3.69 -3.23 3.83
CA PHE A 52 4.87 -2.57 3.26
C PHE A 52 4.56 -1.93 1.91
N CYS A 53 3.44 -1.22 1.83
CA CYS A 53 2.72 -1.02 0.57
C CYS A 53 3.50 -0.22 -0.49
N LYS A 54 4.50 0.60 -0.12
CA LYS A 54 5.38 1.35 -1.05
C LYS A 54 4.59 2.16 -2.10
N SER A 55 4.40 1.61 -3.30
CA SER A 55 3.60 2.23 -4.37
C SER A 55 2.10 1.92 -4.29
N GLY A 56 1.68 1.00 -3.42
CA GLY A 56 0.32 0.49 -3.31
C GLY A 56 -0.06 -0.50 -4.41
N VAL A 57 0.91 -1.07 -5.15
CA VAL A 57 0.64 -1.91 -6.33
C VAL A 57 -0.18 -3.16 -5.99
N PHE A 58 0.12 -3.86 -4.90
CA PHE A 58 -0.67 -5.04 -4.50
C PHE A 58 -2.11 -4.65 -4.19
N LEU A 59 -2.32 -3.62 -3.38
CA LEU A 59 -3.65 -3.12 -3.03
C LEU A 59 -4.44 -2.70 -4.27
N ARG A 60 -3.79 -2.02 -5.23
CA ARG A 60 -4.40 -1.62 -6.51
C ARG A 60 -4.84 -2.81 -7.35
N GLU A 61 -3.98 -3.82 -7.49
CA GLU A 61 -4.29 -5.01 -8.28
C GLU A 61 -5.29 -5.95 -7.58
N ILE A 62 -5.35 -5.94 -6.25
CA ILE A 62 -6.41 -6.59 -5.47
C ILE A 62 -7.75 -5.85 -5.70
N ALA A 63 -7.77 -4.52 -5.60
CA ALA A 63 -8.98 -3.72 -5.81
C ALA A 63 -9.61 -4.00 -7.18
N LYS A 64 -8.80 -4.08 -8.24
CA LYS A 64 -9.26 -4.47 -9.58
C LYS A 64 -9.93 -5.86 -9.62
N ARG A 65 -9.33 -6.85 -8.94
CA ARG A 65 -9.89 -8.22 -8.87
C ARG A 65 -11.22 -8.22 -8.12
N LEU A 66 -11.29 -7.56 -6.97
CA LEU A 66 -12.52 -7.46 -6.16
C LEU A 66 -13.62 -6.69 -6.88
N LEU A 67 -13.30 -5.58 -7.56
CA LEU A 67 -14.26 -4.83 -8.35
C LEU A 67 -14.96 -5.73 -9.37
N LYS A 68 -14.22 -6.60 -10.05
CA LYS A 68 -14.80 -7.57 -10.98
C LYS A 68 -15.53 -8.71 -10.24
N GLY A 69 -14.89 -9.31 -9.24
CA GLY A 69 -15.40 -10.53 -8.61
C GLY A 69 -16.61 -10.34 -7.70
N LEU A 70 -16.90 -9.10 -7.27
CA LEU A 70 -18.06 -8.74 -6.46
C LEU A 70 -19.24 -8.19 -7.27
N GLU A 71 -19.13 -8.07 -8.59
CA GLU A 71 -20.16 -7.43 -9.46
C GLU A 71 -21.57 -8.02 -9.31
N SER A 72 -21.68 -9.34 -9.15
CA SER A 72 -22.98 -10.00 -8.99
C SER A 72 -23.59 -9.84 -7.60
N GLN A 73 -22.78 -9.53 -6.59
CA GLN A 73 -23.20 -9.40 -5.19
C GLN A 73 -23.45 -7.95 -4.79
N ILE A 74 -22.65 -7.02 -5.32
CA ILE A 74 -22.78 -5.57 -5.15
C ILE A 74 -22.81 -4.94 -6.55
N PRO A 75 -23.99 -4.87 -7.20
CA PRO A 75 -24.10 -4.42 -8.59
C PRO A 75 -23.81 -2.93 -8.78
N ASP A 76 -24.15 -2.10 -7.79
CA ASP A 76 -23.82 -0.68 -7.84
C ASP A 76 -22.31 -0.46 -7.74
N LEU A 77 -21.74 0.28 -8.69
CA LEU A 77 -20.30 0.48 -8.77
C LEU A 77 -19.77 1.29 -7.59
N GLN A 78 -20.47 2.33 -7.16
CA GLN A 78 -19.99 3.18 -6.09
C GLN A 78 -20.10 2.47 -4.73
N GLU A 79 -21.21 1.78 -4.45
CA GLU A 79 -21.36 0.96 -3.25
C GLU A 79 -20.28 -0.13 -3.17
N ARG A 80 -19.94 -0.76 -4.30
CA ARG A 80 -18.86 -1.75 -4.36
C ARG A 80 -17.48 -1.13 -4.15
N ILE A 81 -17.20 0.04 -4.72
CA ILE A 81 -15.96 0.79 -4.44
C ILE A 81 -15.87 1.11 -2.95
N ASP A 82 -16.95 1.63 -2.37
CA ASP A 82 -17.01 1.99 -0.95
C ASP A 82 -16.77 0.74 -0.08
N HIS A 83 -17.46 -0.36 -0.37
CA HIS A 83 -17.26 -1.62 0.36
C HIS A 83 -15.80 -2.10 0.33
N ILE A 84 -15.21 -2.17 -0.87
CA ILE A 84 -13.82 -2.63 -1.04
C ILE A 84 -12.84 -1.74 -0.28
N MET A 85 -12.96 -0.42 -0.44
CA MET A 85 -12.01 0.53 0.12
C MET A 85 -12.11 0.63 1.65
N HIS A 86 -13.33 0.61 2.19
CA HIS A 86 -13.58 0.80 3.62
C HIS A 86 -13.42 -0.49 4.44
N HIS A 87 -13.70 -1.66 3.84
CA HIS A 87 -13.83 -2.91 4.60
C HIS A 87 -12.88 -4.03 4.18
N GLN A 88 -12.22 -3.95 3.02
CA GLN A 88 -11.40 -5.04 2.51
C GLN A 88 -9.92 -4.72 2.37
N LEU A 89 -9.54 -3.46 2.11
CA LEU A 89 -8.15 -3.10 1.79
C LEU A 89 -7.50 -2.25 2.86
N TYR A 90 -6.35 -2.71 3.36
CA TYR A 90 -5.56 -2.07 4.40
C TYR A 90 -4.08 -2.06 4.01
N GLY A 91 -3.38 -0.99 4.35
CA GLY A 91 -1.95 -0.86 4.04
C GLY A 91 -1.18 -0.07 5.08
N ILE A 92 0.11 -0.38 5.21
CA ILE A 92 1.04 0.37 6.07
C ILE A 92 2.20 0.89 5.20
N GLY A 93 2.33 2.22 5.17
CA GLY A 93 3.45 2.90 4.52
C GLY A 93 4.72 2.76 5.36
N ILE A 94 5.87 2.77 4.69
CA ILE A 94 7.19 2.70 5.34
C ILE A 94 7.74 4.12 5.57
N THR A 95 7.35 5.05 4.72
CA THR A 95 7.68 6.47 4.75
C THR A 95 6.43 7.27 4.43
N GLU A 96 6.43 8.55 4.77
CA GLU A 96 5.33 9.46 4.42
C GLU A 96 5.09 9.49 2.90
N LEU A 97 6.18 9.52 2.12
CA LEU A 97 6.12 9.49 0.67
C LEU A 97 5.45 8.22 0.14
N THR A 98 5.83 7.04 0.64
CA THR A 98 5.19 5.78 0.23
C THR A 98 3.73 5.69 0.65
N ALA A 99 3.35 6.27 1.80
CA ALA A 99 1.96 6.36 2.19
C ALA A 99 1.17 7.22 1.19
N TYR A 100 1.69 8.39 0.78
CA TYR A 100 1.06 9.22 -0.24
C TYR A 100 0.95 8.53 -1.61
N LEU A 101 2.01 7.82 -2.04
CA LEU A 101 1.99 7.06 -3.29
C LEU A 101 0.94 5.95 -3.25
N SER A 102 0.88 5.21 -2.14
CA SER A 102 -0.09 4.13 -1.94
C SER A 102 -1.53 4.66 -1.93
N ARG A 103 -1.80 5.78 -1.23
CA ARG A 103 -3.10 6.47 -1.27
C ARG A 103 -3.45 6.93 -2.68
N ARG A 104 -2.50 7.54 -3.40
CA ARG A 104 -2.72 8.00 -4.77
C ARG A 104 -3.03 6.86 -5.73
N SER A 105 -2.38 5.71 -5.56
CA SER A 105 -2.62 4.49 -6.35
C SER A 105 -3.96 3.84 -6.04
N LEU A 106 -4.36 3.81 -4.78
CA LEU A 106 -5.56 3.10 -4.33
C LEU A 106 -6.82 3.97 -4.38
N TYR A 107 -6.74 5.21 -3.88
CA TYR A 107 -7.85 6.15 -3.75
C TYR A 107 -7.95 7.16 -4.90
N CYS A 108 -6.99 7.15 -5.84
CA CYS A 108 -6.82 8.19 -6.86
C CYS A 108 -6.51 9.60 -6.30
N SER A 109 -6.22 9.70 -5.01
CA SER A 109 -5.89 10.95 -4.30
C SER A 109 -4.80 10.67 -3.26
N THR A 110 -3.88 11.62 -3.05
CA THR A 110 -2.87 11.50 -1.97
C THR A 110 -3.50 11.59 -0.58
N ARG A 111 -4.72 12.14 -0.49
CA ARG A 111 -5.53 12.21 0.73
C ARG A 111 -6.87 11.53 0.52
N ALA A 112 -7.23 10.62 1.42
CA ALA A 112 -8.46 9.83 1.34
C ALA A 112 -9.74 10.65 1.58
N ASP A 113 -9.63 11.77 2.30
CA ASP A 113 -10.69 12.79 2.49
C ASP A 113 -10.75 13.82 1.34
N GLY A 114 -9.86 13.73 0.36
CA GLY A 114 -9.71 14.69 -0.71
C GLY A 114 -10.85 14.66 -1.72
N LYS A 115 -11.13 15.80 -2.36
CA LYS A 115 -12.19 15.95 -3.39
C LYS A 115 -12.09 14.99 -4.59
N HIS A 116 -10.90 14.46 -4.84
CA HIS A 116 -10.60 13.59 -5.98
C HIS A 116 -10.50 12.11 -5.58
N SER A 117 -10.74 11.80 -4.30
CA SER A 117 -10.77 10.42 -3.83
C SER A 117 -11.97 9.68 -4.43
N VAL A 118 -11.76 8.43 -4.86
CA VAL A 118 -12.85 7.57 -5.40
C VAL A 118 -13.90 7.19 -4.36
N THR A 119 -13.56 7.36 -3.08
CA THR A 119 -14.47 7.22 -1.93
C THR A 119 -14.06 8.21 -0.85
N LYS A 120 -14.98 8.64 0.01
CA LYS A 120 -14.67 9.60 1.07
C LYS A 120 -14.39 8.89 2.39
N PHE A 121 -13.23 9.17 2.95
CA PHE A 121 -12.89 8.80 4.33
C PHE A 121 -13.08 9.98 5.29
N PRO A 122 -13.22 9.73 6.60
CA PRO A 122 -13.32 10.79 7.62
C PRO A 122 -11.99 11.53 7.84
N ASP A 123 -10.87 10.95 7.40
CA ASP A 123 -9.53 11.48 7.53
C ASP A 123 -8.69 11.27 6.26
N GLU A 124 -7.51 11.90 6.22
CA GLU A 124 -6.63 11.86 5.06
C GLU A 124 -5.96 10.51 4.79
N SER A 125 -5.88 9.65 5.82
CA SER A 125 -5.17 8.37 5.76
C SER A 125 -6.04 7.27 5.19
N GLY A 126 -7.33 7.28 5.53
CA GLY A 126 -8.22 6.16 5.28
C GLY A 126 -7.62 4.89 5.87
N ASN A 127 -7.62 3.81 5.11
CA ASN A 127 -7.03 2.53 5.51
C ASN A 127 -5.53 2.39 5.15
N ILE A 128 -4.86 3.48 4.72
CA ILE A 128 -3.40 3.52 4.49
C ILE A 128 -2.73 4.29 5.63
N TYR A 129 -2.26 3.53 6.61
CA TYR A 129 -1.62 4.06 7.82
C TYR A 129 -0.14 4.34 7.61
N PHE A 130 0.35 5.44 8.18
CA PHE A 130 1.76 5.71 8.38
C PHE A 130 1.88 6.66 9.56
N GLU A 131 2.82 6.36 10.45
CA GLU A 131 3.22 7.24 11.54
C GLU A 131 4.72 7.11 11.73
N GLU A 132 5.40 8.24 11.90
CA GLU A 132 6.81 8.25 12.26
C GLU A 132 6.95 8.01 13.76
N ILE A 133 7.38 6.82 14.14
CA ILE A 133 7.48 6.41 15.54
C ILE A 133 8.94 6.43 15.96
N ALA A 134 9.27 7.07 17.08
CA ALA A 134 10.62 6.99 17.64
C ALA A 134 10.90 5.60 18.20
N HIS A 135 12.13 5.11 18.03
CA HIS A 135 12.54 3.85 18.66
C HIS A 135 12.38 3.95 20.19
N THR A 136 11.58 3.03 20.74
CA THR A 136 11.46 2.83 22.19
C THR A 136 12.14 1.52 22.57
N TRP A 137 13.16 1.58 23.42
CA TRP A 137 14.02 0.44 23.74
C TRP A 137 13.48 -0.36 24.94
N GLY A 138 13.21 -1.64 24.72
CA GLY A 138 12.73 -2.59 25.73
C GLY A 138 13.87 -3.28 26.50
N LYS A 139 13.47 -4.24 27.35
CA LYS A 139 14.41 -5.14 28.05
C LYS A 139 15.16 -5.94 26.98
N GLU A 140 16.50 -5.96 27.03
CA GLU A 140 17.44 -6.45 25.98
C GLU A 140 17.87 -5.45 24.90
N ARG A 141 17.62 -4.13 25.05
CA ARG A 141 18.05 -3.12 24.06
C ARG A 141 17.44 -3.35 22.66
N LYS A 142 16.31 -4.05 22.57
CA LYS A 142 15.53 -4.22 21.34
C LYS A 142 14.40 -3.20 21.27
N CYS A 143 14.13 -2.66 20.08
CA CYS A 143 12.99 -1.78 19.88
C CYS A 143 11.68 -2.55 20.09
N ILE A 144 10.75 -2.00 20.88
CA ILE A 144 9.46 -2.67 21.18
C ILE A 144 8.52 -2.78 19.97
N TYR A 145 8.77 -1.98 18.92
CA TYR A 145 7.95 -1.96 17.70
C TYR A 145 8.54 -2.87 16.61
N CYS A 146 9.79 -2.62 16.19
CA CYS A 146 10.39 -3.32 15.05
C CYS A 146 11.46 -4.36 15.43
N GLY A 147 11.75 -4.56 16.73
CA GLY A 147 12.66 -5.60 17.21
C GLY A 147 14.16 -5.38 16.96
N VAL A 148 14.55 -4.30 16.27
CA VAL A 148 15.97 -3.99 16.00
C VAL A 148 16.75 -3.70 17.29
N SER A 149 18.06 -3.98 17.30
CA SER A 149 18.95 -3.70 18.44
C SER A 149 19.40 -2.23 18.45
N SER A 150 19.48 -1.64 19.64
CA SER A 150 20.04 -0.30 19.85
C SER A 150 21.53 -0.22 19.55
N GLU A 151 22.23 -1.34 19.38
CA GLU A 151 23.64 -1.32 18.93
C GLU A 151 23.75 -0.93 17.45
N ASN A 152 22.76 -1.30 16.64
CA ASN A 152 22.75 -1.02 15.20
C ASN A 152 21.90 0.22 14.85
N PHE A 153 20.92 0.55 15.69
CA PHE A 153 19.89 1.58 15.45
C PHE A 153 19.73 2.56 16.65
N GLY A 154 20.70 2.61 17.56
CA GLY A 154 20.68 3.44 18.78
C GLY A 154 20.84 4.94 18.54
N GLU A 155 21.22 5.67 19.61
CA GLU A 155 21.23 7.15 19.66
C GLU A 155 22.25 7.83 18.72
N GLU A 156 23.20 7.08 18.15
CA GLU A 156 24.11 7.64 17.16
C GLU A 156 23.33 8.03 15.90
N LYS A 157 23.29 9.33 15.59
CA LYS A 157 22.73 9.84 14.34
C LYS A 157 23.50 9.23 13.17
N ARG A 158 22.87 8.28 12.49
CA ARG A 158 23.38 7.74 11.23
C ARG A 158 22.97 8.69 10.12
N GLU A 159 23.92 9.52 9.66
CA GLU A 159 23.66 10.48 8.59
C GLU A 159 23.12 9.77 7.34
N GLY A 160 22.04 10.32 6.77
CA GLY A 160 21.41 9.80 5.56
C GLY A 160 20.53 8.55 5.74
N LEU A 161 20.38 8.00 6.96
CA LEU A 161 19.52 6.84 7.22
C LEU A 161 18.28 7.21 8.03
N SER A 162 17.16 6.54 7.73
CA SER A 162 15.93 6.61 8.53
C SER A 162 16.19 6.18 9.99
N GLN A 163 15.64 6.93 10.93
CA GLN A 163 15.80 6.76 12.38
C GLN A 163 14.49 6.38 13.09
N HIS A 164 13.44 6.08 12.33
CA HIS A 164 12.13 5.76 12.88
C HIS A 164 11.91 4.24 12.99
N ALA A 165 11.16 3.86 14.02
CA ALA A 165 10.63 2.54 14.19
C ALA A 165 9.39 2.35 13.30
N TYR A 166 9.16 1.10 12.93
CA TYR A 166 7.97 0.67 12.21
C TYR A 166 7.01 -0.06 13.15
N ALA A 167 5.72 0.29 13.11
CA ALA A 167 4.67 -0.34 13.90
C ALA A 167 4.19 -1.67 13.28
N PHE A 168 5.05 -2.69 13.31
CA PHE A 168 4.68 -4.06 12.95
C PHE A 168 4.08 -4.83 14.12
#